data_AF-A0A817LF31-F1
#
_entry.id   AF-A0A817LF31-F1
#
_cell.length_a   1.000
_cell.length_b   1.000
_cell.length_c   1.000
_cell.angle_alpha   90.00
_cell.angle_beta   90.00
_cell.angle_gamma   90.00
#
_symmetry.space_group_name_H-M   'P 1'
#
loop_
_entity.id
_entity.type
_entity.pdbx_description
1 polymer ?
#
loop_
_entity_poly.entity_id
_entity_poly.type
_entity_poly.pdbx_seq_one_letter_code
_entity_poly.pdbx_strand_id
1 'polypeptide(L)'
;MTFYQPEGDRYKILYEERVINSQIKLHGYDLKDAKVVIKARENENCLRTEDIVDILRREGHSIALVMIGGADYYTDQLFDIETITRISHEQA
;
A
#
# COMPACT_ATOMS: atom_id res chain seq x y z
N MET A 1 20.87 2.68 5.55
CA MET A 1 19.71 2.85 6.44
C MET A 1 18.48 2.53 5.62
N THR A 2 17.70 1.52 6.02
CA THR A 2 16.53 1.06 5.27
C THR A 2 15.29 1.86 5.69
N PHE A 3 14.44 2.23 4.74
CA PHE A 3 13.15 2.88 5.01
C PHE A 3 12.15 1.95 5.71
N TYR A 4 12.42 0.64 5.68
CA TYR A 4 11.65 -0.37 6.39
C TYR A 4 12.21 -0.57 7.80
N GLN A 5 11.42 -0.21 8.81
CA GLN A 5 11.73 -0.32 10.23
C GLN A 5 10.59 -1.08 10.94
N PRO A 6 10.53 -2.42 10.82
CA PRO A 6 9.51 -3.20 11.52
C PRO A 6 9.80 -3.24 13.03
N GLU A 7 8.77 -3.06 13.85
CA GLU A 7 8.87 -3.13 15.31
C GLU A 7 7.61 -3.77 15.91
N GLY A 8 7.78 -4.81 16.72
CA GLY A 8 6.67 -5.54 17.34
C GLY A 8 5.65 -6.05 16.31
N ASP A 9 4.38 -5.72 16.53
CA ASP A 9 3.26 -6.10 15.65
C ASP A 9 3.16 -5.25 14.36
N ARG A 10 4.04 -4.26 14.21
CA ARG A 10 4.08 -3.34 13.09
C ARG A 10 5.18 -3.75 12.12
N TYR A 11 4.86 -4.67 11.21
CA TYR A 11 5.80 -5.23 10.24
C TYR A 11 5.25 -5.32 8.81
N LYS A 12 3.96 -5.06 8.60
CA LYS A 12 3.36 -5.17 7.27
C LYS A 12 3.74 -3.99 6.38
N ILE A 13 3.75 -4.24 5.07
CA ILE A 13 3.92 -3.20 4.05
C ILE A 13 2.60 -3.05 3.29
N LEU A 14 2.14 -1.81 3.12
CA LEU A 14 0.98 -1.46 2.28
C LEU A 14 1.46 -1.04 0.89
N TYR A 15 0.89 -1.62 -0.18
CA TYR A 15 1.30 -1.36 -1.57
C TYR A 15 0.23 -1.76 -2.59
N GLU A 16 0.30 -1.21 -3.81
CA GLU A 16 -0.70 -1.45 -4.87
C GLU A 16 -0.55 -2.84 -5.52
N GLU A 17 -1.68 -3.54 -5.75
CA GLU A 17 -1.71 -4.88 -6.37
C GLU A 17 -0.92 -4.97 -7.69
N ARG A 18 -0.99 -3.91 -8.51
CA ARG A 18 -0.34 -3.86 -9.82
C ARG A 18 1.19 -3.77 -9.70
N VAL A 19 1.70 -3.11 -8.66
CA VAL A 19 3.14 -3.05 -8.35
C VAL A 19 3.63 -4.40 -7.84
N ILE A 20 2.82 -5.12 -7.05
CA ILE A 20 3.15 -6.49 -6.60
C ILE A 20 3.35 -7.41 -7.78
N ASN A 21 2.36 -7.43 -8.68
CA ASN A 21 2.33 -8.38 -9.77
C ASN A 21 3.52 -8.19 -10.71
N SER A 22 3.97 -6.95 -10.94
CA SER A 22 5.18 -6.70 -11.72
C SER A 22 6.44 -7.10 -10.95
N GLN A 23 6.57 -6.73 -9.68
CA GLN A 23 7.77 -7.02 -8.87
C GLN A 23 7.94 -8.50 -8.52
N ILE A 24 6.86 -9.21 -8.18
CA ILE A 24 6.88 -10.67 -7.96
C ILE A 24 7.24 -11.40 -9.26
N LYS A 25 6.66 -11.02 -10.41
CA LYS A 25 7.02 -11.61 -11.71
C LYS A 25 8.50 -11.37 -12.04
N LEU A 26 9.04 -10.22 -11.66
CA LEU A 26 10.44 -9.87 -11.90
C LEU A 26 11.42 -10.59 -10.96
N HIS A 27 11.02 -10.91 -9.72
CA HIS A 27 11.95 -11.40 -8.68
C HIS A 27 11.65 -12.81 -8.14
N GLY A 28 10.56 -13.48 -8.52
CA GLY A 28 10.32 -14.89 -8.21
C GLY A 28 10.06 -15.24 -6.73
N TYR A 29 9.68 -14.26 -5.89
CA TYR A 29 9.49 -14.43 -4.44
C TYR A 29 8.01 -14.50 -4.01
N ASP A 30 7.72 -15.25 -2.94
CA ASP A 30 6.38 -15.42 -2.36
C ASP A 30 6.18 -14.46 -1.17
N LEU A 31 5.48 -13.35 -1.39
CA LEU A 31 5.25 -12.28 -0.40
C LEU A 31 4.10 -12.62 0.58
N LYS A 32 4.01 -13.84 1.13
CA LYS A 32 2.73 -14.31 1.69
C LYS A 32 2.26 -13.66 2.99
N ASP A 33 3.16 -13.27 3.90
CA ASP A 33 2.73 -13.00 5.28
C ASP A 33 2.87 -11.54 5.75
N ALA A 34 3.66 -10.70 5.08
CA ALA A 34 3.93 -9.32 5.51
C ALA A 34 3.31 -8.23 4.61
N LYS A 35 2.13 -8.50 4.01
CA LYS A 35 1.53 -7.60 3.00
C LYS A 35 0.11 -7.17 3.30
N VAL A 36 -0.14 -5.90 3.06
CA VAL A 36 -1.47 -5.33 2.87
C VAL A 36 -1.54 -4.82 1.43
N VAL A 37 -2.49 -5.34 0.66
CA VAL A 37 -2.58 -5.05 -0.78
C VAL A 37 -3.78 -4.18 -1.06
N ILE A 38 -3.57 -3.05 -1.73
CA ILE A 38 -4.64 -2.19 -2.20
C ILE A 38 -5.12 -2.72 -3.55
N LYS A 39 -6.43 -2.98 -3.65
CA LYS A 39 -7.09 -3.48 -4.86
C LYS A 39 -8.21 -2.56 -5.29
N ALA A 40 -8.41 -2.44 -6.60
CA ALA A 40 -9.58 -1.77 -7.13
C ALA A 40 -10.83 -2.62 -6.83
N ARG A 41 -11.98 -1.95 -6.70
CA ARG A 41 -13.27 -2.63 -6.54
C ARG A 41 -13.63 -3.42 -7.80
N GLU A 42 -14.55 -4.37 -7.68
CA GLU A 42 -15.03 -5.12 -8.84
C GLU A 42 -15.57 -4.16 -9.91
N ASN A 43 -15.09 -4.33 -11.15
CA ASN A 43 -15.38 -3.48 -12.31
C ASN A 43 -14.75 -2.07 -12.30
N GLU A 44 -13.89 -1.75 -11.34
CA GLU A 44 -13.09 -0.52 -11.36
C GLU A 44 -11.63 -0.82 -11.72
N ASN A 45 -10.99 0.11 -12.45
CA ASN A 45 -9.57 0.02 -12.74
C ASN A 45 -8.72 0.86 -11.78
N CYS A 46 -9.29 1.97 -11.32
CA CYS A 46 -8.66 2.97 -10.45
C CYS A 46 -8.78 2.58 -8.97
N LEU A 47 -7.80 3.00 -8.18
CA LEU A 47 -7.78 2.81 -6.73
C LEU A 47 -8.37 4.05 -6.05
N ARG A 48 -9.43 3.90 -5.27
CA ARG A 48 -10.01 5.07 -4.60
C ARG A 48 -9.24 5.42 -3.34
N THR A 49 -9.00 6.71 -3.13
CA THR A 49 -8.37 7.21 -1.89
C THR A 49 -9.16 6.78 -0.65
N GLU A 50 -10.49 6.71 -0.72
CA GLU A 50 -11.34 6.25 0.39
C GLU A 50 -11.01 4.81 0.83
N ASP A 51 -10.78 3.90 -0.13
CA ASP A 51 -10.44 2.52 0.17
C ASP A 51 -9.06 2.40 0.83
N ILE A 52 -8.10 3.23 0.40
CA ILE A 52 -6.76 3.31 1.00
C ILE A 52 -6.86 3.82 2.44
N VAL A 53 -7.66 4.87 2.67
CA VAL A 53 -7.89 5.43 4.00
C VAL A 53 -8.55 4.42 4.93
N ASP A 54 -9.52 3.66 4.43
CA ASP A 54 -10.20 2.64 5.23
C ASP A 54 -9.28 1.49 5.60
N ILE A 55 -8.40 1.05 4.69
CA ILE A 55 -7.35 0.07 4.98
C ILE A 55 -6.40 0.60 6.06
N LEU A 56 -5.92 1.84 5.92
CA LEU A 56 -5.03 2.47 6.90
C LEU A 56 -5.69 2.57 8.27
N ARG A 57 -6.97 2.95 8.35
CA ARG A 57 -7.71 2.99 9.62
C ARG A 57 -7.90 1.62 10.25
N ARG A 58 -8.11 0.58 9.44
CA ARG A 58 -8.35 -0.79 9.95
C ARG A 58 -7.07 -1.47 10.39
N GLU A 59 -5.98 -1.30 9.63
CA GLU A 59 -4.76 -2.11 9.76
C GLU A 59 -3.49 -1.30 10.01
N GLY A 60 -3.59 0.03 10.09
CA GLY A 60 -2.46 0.97 10.22
C GLY A 60 -1.49 0.64 11.36
N HIS A 61 -2.01 0.18 12.50
CA HIS A 61 -1.21 -0.27 13.65
C HIS A 61 -0.23 -1.40 13.31
N SER A 62 -0.54 -2.20 12.29
CA SER A 62 0.31 -3.31 11.84
C SER A 62 1.21 -2.96 10.65
N ILE A 63 1.06 -1.76 10.06
CA ILE A 63 1.76 -1.32 8.85
C ILE A 63 3.00 -0.50 9.21
N ALA A 64 4.19 -1.04 8.94
CA ALA A 64 5.48 -0.37 9.12
C ALA A 64 5.85 0.57 7.97
N LEU A 65 5.33 0.30 6.77
CA LEU A 65 5.67 1.06 5.56
C LEU A 65 4.47 1.16 4.63
N VAL A 66 4.19 2.37 4.16
CA VAL A 66 3.24 2.64 3.08
C VAL A 66 4.03 2.97 1.83
N MET A 67 3.96 2.09 0.83
CA MET A 67 4.68 2.19 -0.42
C MET A 67 3.66 2.31 -1.55
N ILE A 68 3.28 3.55 -1.86
CA ILE A 68 2.33 3.90 -2.92
C ILE A 68 3.03 4.81 -3.92
N GLY A 69 2.85 4.56 -5.21
CA GLY A 69 3.36 5.41 -6.28
C GLY A 69 2.69 6.79 -6.29
N GLY A 70 3.38 7.82 -6.77
CA GLY A 70 2.77 9.15 -6.97
C GLY A 70 1.62 9.12 -7.97
N ALA A 71 1.71 8.24 -8.97
CA ALA A 71 0.66 7.97 -9.94
C ALA A 71 0.64 6.48 -10.32
N ASP A 72 -0.55 5.95 -10.59
CA ASP A 72 -0.71 4.61 -11.17
C ASP A 72 -0.44 4.67 -12.67
N TYR A 73 0.66 4.06 -13.11
CA TYR A 73 1.09 4.04 -14.52
C TYR A 73 0.11 3.32 -15.45
N TYR A 74 -0.76 2.46 -14.92
CA TYR A 74 -1.74 1.72 -15.72
C TYR A 74 -3.03 2.53 -15.96
N THR A 75 -3.43 3.35 -15.00
CA THR A 75 -4.68 4.13 -15.08
C THR A 75 -4.47 5.64 -15.24
N ASP A 76 -3.22 6.10 -15.29
CA ASP A 76 -2.84 7.52 -15.25
C ASP A 76 -3.44 8.28 -14.05
N GLN A 77 -3.74 7.55 -12.96
CA GLN A 77 -4.37 8.11 -11.79
C GLN A 77 -3.32 8.77 -10.90
N LEU A 78 -3.52 10.05 -10.56
CA LEU A 78 -2.76 10.70 -9.50
C LEU A 78 -3.35 10.34 -8.13
N PHE A 79 -2.50 9.87 -7.22
CA PHE A 79 -2.92 9.59 -5.85
C PHE A 79 -2.93 10.87 -5.01
N ASP A 80 -3.87 10.97 -4.08
CA ASP A 80 -3.86 12.00 -3.05
C ASP A 80 -2.82 11.66 -1.97
N ILE A 81 -1.55 11.87 -2.31
CA ILE A 81 -0.40 11.57 -1.44
C ILE A 81 -0.48 12.35 -0.13
N GLU A 82 -1.01 13.57 -0.14
CA GLU A 82 -1.16 14.40 1.05
C GLU A 82 -2.11 13.73 2.05
N THR A 83 -3.31 13.37 1.62
CA THR A 83 -4.30 12.70 2.47
C THR A 83 -3.79 11.34 2.96
N ILE A 84 -3.21 10.53 2.06
CA ILE A 84 -2.68 9.20 2.41
C ILE A 84 -1.57 9.32 3.44
N THR A 85 -0.62 10.24 3.26
CA THR A 85 0.51 10.44 4.18
C THR A 85 0.02 10.90 5.55
N ARG A 86 -0.91 11.86 5.60
CA ARG A 86 -1.48 12.35 6.86
C ARG A 86 -2.15 11.22 7.65
N ILE A 87 -3.03 10.45 7.01
CA ILE A 87 -3.72 9.32 7.67
C ILE A 87 -2.71 8.25 8.09
N SER A 88 -1.70 7.96 7.28
CA SER A 88 -0.67 6.97 7.61
C SER A 88 0.10 7.34 8.88
N HIS A 89 0.42 8.63 9.07
CA HIS A 89 1.06 9.12 10.29
C HIS A 89 0.11 9.20 11.48
N GLU A 90 -1.19 9.43 11.29
CA GLU A 90 -2.18 9.38 12.38
C GLU A 90 -2.35 7.98 12.99
N GLN A 91 -2.02 6.93 12.23
CA GLN A 91 -2.08 5.53 12.67
C GLN A 91 -0.73 5.01 13.18
N ALA A 92 0.30 5.87 13.20
CA ALA A 92 1.66 5.51 13.56
C ALA A 92 1.92 5.60 15.06
#